data_AF-A0A7C3LPL0-F1
#
_entry.id   AF-A0A7C3LPL0-F1
#
_cell.length_a   1.000
_cell.length_b   1.000
_cell.length_c   1.000
_cell.angle_alpha   90.00
_cell.angle_beta   90.00
_cell.angle_gamma   90.00
#
_symmetry.space_group_name_H-M   'P 1'
#
loop_
_entity.id
_entity.type
_entity.pdbx_description
1 polymer ?
#
loop_
_entity_poly.entity_id
_entity_poly.type
_entity_poly.pdbx_seq_one_letter_code
_entity_poly.pdbx_strand_id
1 'polypeptide(L)' 'MPKVKTKLVSWDEIVSWARDLSRKIEESNYRPDVVVAIARGGFVPARLVCDFLMIENLISIQSQHWTEAAKV' A
#
# COMPACT_ATOMS: atom_id res chain seq x y z
N MET A 1 -28.98 -14.01 -5.83
CA MET A 1 -28.01 -12.97 -5.45
C MET A 1 -26.94 -12.89 -6.53
N PRO A 2 -26.58 -11.70 -7.03
CA PRO A 2 -25.48 -11.56 -7.98
C PRO A 2 -24.18 -12.08 -7.36
N LYS A 3 -23.37 -12.81 -8.14
CA LYS A 3 -22.05 -13.31 -7.72
C LYS A 3 -21.01 -12.22 -7.96
N VAL A 4 -20.14 -11.99 -6.98
CA VAL A 4 -19.00 -11.07 -7.10
C VAL A 4 -17.73 -11.90 -7.30
N LYS A 5 -16.91 -11.53 -8.28
CA LYS A 5 -15.57 -12.13 -8.45
C LYS A 5 -14.70 -11.68 -7.29
N THR A 6 -14.25 -12.62 -6.48
CA THR A 6 -13.45 -12.35 -5.27
C THR A 6 -12.13 -13.12 -5.31
N LYS A 7 -11.10 -12.56 -4.68
CA LYS A 7 -9.81 -13.22 -4.45
C LYS A 7 -9.48 -13.11 -2.97
N LEU A 8 -9.30 -14.24 -2.32
CA LEU A 8 -8.66 -14.28 -1.00
C LEU A 8 -7.16 -14.09 -1.21
N VAL A 9 -6.59 -13.11 -0.52
CA VAL A 9 -5.17 -12.79 -0.62
C VAL A 9 -4.45 -13.35 0.60
N SER A 10 -3.42 -14.16 0.38
CA SER A 10 -2.60 -14.71 1.45
C SER A 10 -1.57 -13.68 1.96
N TRP A 11 -0.98 -13.94 3.13
CA TRP A 11 0.09 -13.09 3.65
C TRP A 11 1.34 -13.12 2.77
N ASP A 12 1.71 -14.30 2.26
CA ASP A 12 2.86 -14.46 1.36
C ASP A 12 2.68 -13.65 0.06
N GLU A 13 1.45 -13.56 -0.45
CA GLU A 13 1.15 -12.69 -1.59
C GLU A 13 1.37 -11.20 -1.25
N ILE A 14 0.92 -10.74 -0.08
CA ILE A 14 1.14 -9.34 0.36
C ILE A 14 2.63 -9.02 0.49
N VAL A 15 3.40 -9.92 1.12
CA VAL A 15 4.85 -9.75 1.29
C VAL A 15 5.55 -9.74 -0.07
N SER A 16 5.18 -10.66 -0.97
CA SER A 16 5.71 -10.70 -2.34
C SER A 16 5.42 -9.41 -3.09
N TRP A 17 4.18 -8.91 -3.06
CA TRP A 17 3.81 -7.69 -3.79
C TRP A 17 4.48 -6.45 -3.23
N ALA A 18 4.65 -6.35 -1.91
CA ALA A 18 5.40 -5.26 -1.29
C ALA A 18 6.88 -5.30 -1.71
N ARG A 19 7.49 -6.49 -1.74
CA ARG A 19 8.87 -6.68 -2.21
C ARG A 19 9.03 -6.32 -3.68
N ASP A 20 8.07 -6.71 -4.52
CA ASP A 20 8.05 -6.36 -5.95
C ASP A 20 7.97 -4.85 -6.16
N LEU A 21 7.15 -4.17 -5.36
CA LEU A 21 7.05 -2.71 -5.37
C LEU A 21 8.38 -2.06 -4.95
N SER A 22 9.01 -2.53 -3.86
CA SER A 22 10.31 -2.02 -3.41
C SER A 22 11.38 -2.18 -4.49
N ARG A 23 11.45 -3.34 -5.16
CA ARG A 23 12.40 -3.54 -6.28
C ARG A 23 12.19 -2.54 -7.41
N LYS A 24 10.94 -2.29 -7.80
CA LYS A 24 10.63 -1.30 -8.85
C LYS A 24 11.05 0.13 -8.45
N ILE A 25 10.91 0.47 -7.17
CA ILE A 25 11.36 1.77 -6.64
C ILE A 25 12.89 1.86 -6.75
N GLU A 26 13.63 0.84 -6.31
CA GLU A 26 15.10 0.79 -6.42
C GLU A 26 15.58 0.87 -7.87
N GLU A 27 14.99 0.05 -8.76
CA GLU A 27 15.33 0.02 -10.19
C GLU A 27 15.08 1.37 -10.89
N SER A 28 14.13 2.16 -10.38
CA SER A 28 13.86 3.51 -10.91
C SER A 28 14.89 4.57 -10.50
N ASN A 29 15.86 4.22 -9.63
CA ASN A 29 16.77 5.16 -8.96
C ASN A 29 16.06 6.23 -8.09
N TYR A 30 14.79 6.03 -7.75
CA TYR A 30 14.06 6.90 -6.82
C TYR A 30 14.46 6.56 -5.38
N ARG A 31 14.90 7.57 -4.62
CA ARG A 31 15.37 7.43 -3.24
C ARG A 31 14.49 8.27 -2.29
N PRO A 32 13.33 7.74 -1.85
CA PRO A 32 12.45 8.47 -0.95
C PRO A 32 12.99 8.51 0.48
N ASP A 33 13.00 9.69 1.09
CA ASP A 33 13.36 9.87 2.51
C ASP A 33 12.22 9.56 3.48
N VAL A 34 10.97 9.55 2.98
CA VAL A 34 9.74 9.37 3.76
C VAL A 34 8.73 8.55 2.97
N VAL A 35 8.05 7.62 3.63
CA VAL A 35 6.86 6.93 3.10
C VAL A 35 5.61 7.55 3.71
N VAL A 36 4.60 7.86 2.88
CA VAL A 36 3.29 8.36 3.34
C VAL A 36 2.23 7.28 3.12
N ALA A 37 1.80 6.63 4.20
CA ALA A 37 0.77 5.60 4.18
C ALA A 37 -0.64 6.21 4.19
N ILE A 38 -1.45 5.84 3.20
CA ILE A 38 -2.87 6.20 3.17
C ILE A 38 -3.65 5.23 4.07
N ALA A 39 -4.08 5.69 5.24
CA ALA A 39 -4.83 4.86 6.17
C ALA A 39 -6.26 4.63 5.66
N ARG A 40 -6.85 3.44 5.88
CA ARG A 40 -6.28 2.30 6.64
C ARG A 40 -5.52 1.27 5.78
N GLY A 41 -5.86 1.17 4.50
CA GLY A 41 -5.34 0.13 3.61
C GLY A 41 -3.82 0.16 3.40
N GLY A 42 -3.20 1.33 3.54
CA GLY A 42 -1.78 1.53 3.33
C GLY A 42 -0.87 1.11 4.49
N PHE A 43 -1.39 0.86 5.70
CA PHE A 43 -0.54 0.60 6.88
C PHE A 43 0.44 -0.56 6.69
N VAL A 44 -0.10 -1.70 6.28
CA VAL A 44 0.66 -2.93 6.09
C VAL A 44 1.68 -2.81 4.94
N PRO A 45 1.28 -2.47 3.69
CA PRO A 45 2.23 -2.39 2.59
C PRO A 45 3.28 -1.30 2.82
N ALA A 46 2.92 -0.15 3.42
CA ALA A 46 3.90 0.90 3.70
C ALA A 46 4.98 0.44 4.68
N ARG A 47 4.61 -0.26 5.76
CA ARG A 47 5.60 -0.79 6.73
C ARG A 47 6.54 -1.82 6.09
N LEU A 48 6.02 -2.69 5.22
CA LEU A 48 6.85 -3.65 4.47
C LEU A 48 7.80 -2.95 3.50
N VAL A 49 7.31 -1.95 2.76
CA VAL A 49 8.16 -1.16 1.85
C VAL A 49 9.25 -0.40 2.61
N CYS A 50 8.93 0.21 3.75
CA CYS A 50 9.91 0.85 4.63
C CYS A 50 11.00 -0.12 5.08
N ASP A 51 10.63 -1.37 5.42
CA ASP A 51 11.59 -2.40 5.82
C ASP A 51 12.52 -2.78 4.66
N PHE A 52 11.96 -3.08 3.49
CA PHE A 52 12.76 -3.47 2.32
C PHE A 52 13.66 -2.36 1.79
N LEU A 53 13.24 -1.09 1.89
CA LEU A 53 14.02 0.05 1.41
C LEU A 53 14.85 0.73 2.51
N MET A 54 14.83 0.20 3.75
CA MET A 54 15.52 0.78 4.90
C MET A 54 15.13 2.24 5.18
N ILE A 55 13.84 2.57 5.04
CA ILE A 55 13.29 3.91 5.30
C ILE A 55 12.69 3.96 6.70
N GLU A 56 13.21 4.87 7.52
CA GLU A 56 12.77 5.04 8.91
C GLU A 56 11.53 5.93 9.04
N ASN A 57 11.45 6.98 8.21
CA ASN A 57 10.37 7.96 8.29
C ASN A 57 9.09 7.44 7.62
N LEU A 58 8.07 7.21 8.43
CA LEU A 58 6.74 6.80 7.99
C LEU A 58 5.69 7.74 8.57
N ILE A 59 4.93 8.39 7.69
CA ILE A 59 3.78 9.23 8.02
C ILE A 59 2.52 8.48 7.61
N SER A 60 1.40 8.71 8.30
CA SER A 60 0.11 8.27 7.81
C SER A 60 -0.92 9.39 7.75
N ILE A 61 -1.69 9.40 6.67
CA ILE A 61 -2.81 10.30 6.44
C ILE A 61 -4.07 9.44 6.27
N GLN A 62 -5.11 9.74 7.05
CA GLN A 62 -6.39 9.07 6.91
C GLN A 62 -7.18 9.65 5.74
N SER A 63 -7.59 8.77 4.80
CA SER A 63 -8.54 9.12 3.76
C SER A 63 -9.91 8.54 4.07
N GLN A 64 -10.96 9.36 3.89
CA GLN A 64 -12.35 8.96 4.04
C GLN A 64 -13.06 9.01 2.68
N HIS A 65 -13.83 7.97 2.38
CA HIS A 65 -14.67 7.93 1.18
C HIS A 65 -16.08 8.36 1.57
N TRP A 66 -16.48 9.56 1.16
CA TRP A 66 -17.82 10.09 1.40
C TRP A 66 -18.75 9.73 0.25
N THR A 67 -19.91 9.14 0.58
CA THR A 67 -20.89 8.66 -0.40
C THR A 67 -21.70 9.76 -1.08
N GLU A 68 -21.70 10.99 -0.56
CA GLU A 68 -22.43 12.12 -1.17
C GLU A 68 -21.87 12.49 -2.57
N ALA A 69 -20.57 12.29 -2.82
CA ALA A 69 -19.97 12.49 -4.15
C ALA A 69 -20.20 11.31 -5.11
N ALA A 70 -20.77 10.20 -4.64
CA ALA A 70 -21.03 8.98 -5.39
C ALA A 70 -22.53 8.75 -5.67
N LYS A 71 -23.40 9.68 -5.25
CA LYS A 71 -24.81 9.70 -5.66
C LYS A 71 -24.89 10.27 -7.08
N VAL A 72 -25.08 9.39 -8.06
CA VAL A 72 -25.71 9.72 -9.34
C VAL A 72 -27.21 9.57 -9.16
#